data_AF-A0A6A4FXN2-F1
#
_entry.id   AF-A0A6A4FXN2-F1
#
_cell.length_a   1.000
_cell.length_b   1.000
_cell.length_c   1.000
_cell.angle_alpha   90.00
_cell.angle_beta   90.00
_cell.angle_gamma   90.00
#
_symmetry.space_group_name_H-M   'P 1'
#
loop_
_entity.id
_entity.type
_entity.pdbx_description
1 polymer ?
#
loop_
_entity_poly.entity_id
_entity_poly.type
_entity_poly.pdbx_seq_one_letter_code
_entity_poly.pdbx_strand_id
1 'polypeptide(L)' 'MTEPTKRKNFSDEEDVLLLKQALADQPHQQEHDNVIERWNSLATTSVSSPDFTRKNLSGKTAQNRVNVLLVAA' A
#
# COMPACT_ATOMS: atom_id res chain seq x y z
N MET A 1 6.26 27.07 14.12
CA MET A 1 4.96 26.90 13.44
C MET A 1 4.97 25.54 12.77
N THR A 2 4.55 24.48 13.48
CA THR A 2 4.39 23.15 12.90
C THR A 2 3.09 23.16 12.10
N GLU A 3 3.21 23.27 10.78
CA GLU A 3 2.05 23.13 9.89
C GLU A 3 1.40 21.77 10.15
N PRO A 4 0.05 21.69 10.26
CA PRO A 4 -0.63 20.41 10.32
C PRO A 4 -0.33 19.71 9.00
N THR A 5 0.45 18.63 9.06
CA THR A 5 0.80 17.82 7.89
C THR A 5 -0.51 17.30 7.33
N LYS A 6 -1.05 17.97 6.30
CA LYS A 6 -2.22 17.49 5.55
C LYS A 6 -1.94 16.04 5.24
N ARG A 7 -2.74 15.12 5.77
CA ARG A 7 -2.61 13.69 5.48
C ARG A 7 -2.56 13.58 3.96
N LYS A 8 -1.41 13.16 3.43
CA LYS A 8 -1.27 12.90 1.99
C LYS A 8 -2.22 11.75 1.68
N ASN A 9 -3.31 12.04 0.99
CA ASN A 9 -4.15 10.98 0.43
C ASN A 9 -3.34 10.23 -0.65
N PHE A 10 -3.75 9.00 -0.93
CA PHE A 10 -3.22 8.28 -2.09
C PHE A 10 -3.74 8.98 -3.36
N SER A 11 -2.88 9.09 -4.38
CA SER A 11 -3.35 9.46 -5.72
C SER A 11 -3.89 8.24 -6.47
N ASP A 12 -4.64 8.47 -7.54
CA ASP A 12 -5.17 7.40 -8.38
C ASP A 12 -4.04 6.56 -9.00
N GLU A 13 -2.92 7.19 -9.35
CA GLU A 13 -1.73 6.49 -9.86
C GLU A 13 -1.08 5.62 -8.77
N GLU A 14 -0.98 6.12 -7.55
CA GLU A 14 -0.48 5.34 -6.40
C GLU A 14 -1.40 4.15 -6.12
N ASP A 15 -2.72 4.32 -6.24
CA ASP A 15 -3.69 3.25 -6.10
C ASP A 15 -3.54 2.18 -7.18
N VAL A 16 -3.37 2.58 -8.44
CA VAL A 16 -3.13 1.64 -9.54
C VAL A 16 -1.82 0.87 -9.33
N LEU A 17 -0.74 1.53 -8.92
CA LEU A 17 0.53 0.88 -8.62
C LEU A 17 0.40 -0.09 -7.44
N LEU A 18 -0.29 0.33 -6.38
CA LEU A 18 -0.52 -0.50 -5.20
C LEU A 18 -1.35 -1.75 -5.52
N LEU A 19 -2.39 -1.61 -6.36
CA LEU A 19 -3.20 -2.73 -6.82
C LEU A 19 -2.42 -3.67 -7.73
N LYS A 20 -1.62 -3.15 -8.67
CA LYS A 20 -0.74 -3.99 -9.52
C LYS A 20 0.22 -4.81 -8.67
N GLN A 21 0.84 -4.19 -7.66
CA GLN A 21 1.75 -4.89 -6.76
C GLN A 21 1.00 -5.93 -5.89
N ALA A 22 -0.20 -5.60 -5.40
CA ALA A 22 -1.02 -6.54 -4.62
C ALA A 22 -1.49 -7.75 -5.44
N LEU A 23 -1.75 -7.57 -6.74
CA LEU A 23 -2.06 -8.66 -7.66
C LEU A 23 -0.83 -9.53 -7.93
N ALA A 24 0.36 -8.94 -8.05
CA ALA A 24 1.60 -9.68 -8.28
C ALA A 24 2.06 -10.47 -7.05
N ASP A 25 2.02 -9.85 -5.86
CA ASP A 25 2.53 -10.45 -4.63
C ASP A 25 1.50 -11.36 -3.92
N GLN A 26 0.22 -11.24 -4.28
CA GLN A 26 -0.92 -11.94 -3.67
C GLN A 26 -0.82 -12.06 -2.14
N PRO A 27 -0.64 -10.94 -1.41
CA PRO A 27 -0.36 -10.96 0.03
C PRO A 27 -1.50 -11.58 0.87
N HIS A 28 -2.69 -11.70 0.28
CA HIS A 28 -3.90 -12.27 0.87
C HIS A 28 -3.95 -13.81 0.86
N GLN A 29 -3.07 -14.48 0.09
CA GLN A 29 -3.08 -15.95 -0.04
C GLN A 29 -2.17 -16.66 0.98
N GLN A 30 -1.48 -15.92 1.86
CA GLN A 30 -0.60 -16.51 2.86
C GLN A 30 -1.37 -17.10 4.04
N GLU A 31 -0.76 -18.09 4.70
CA GLU A 31 -1.24 -18.60 5.98
C GLU A 31 -1.24 -17.49 7.04
N HIS A 32 -2.21 -17.55 7.93
CA HIS A 32 -2.69 -16.45 8.79
C HIS A 32 -1.60 -15.74 9.60
N ASP A 33 -0.50 -16.43 9.91
CA ASP A 33 0.57 -15.94 10.76
C ASP A 33 1.55 -14.98 10.06
N ASN A 34 1.64 -14.98 8.72
CA ASN A 34 2.64 -14.19 7.97
C ASN A 34 2.04 -13.15 6.99
N VAL A 35 0.72 -12.95 7.04
CA VAL A 35 0.02 -12.02 6.12
C VAL A 35 0.59 -10.61 6.21
N ILE A 36 0.85 -10.09 7.41
CA ILE A 36 1.35 -8.73 7.61
C ILE A 36 2.78 -8.53 7.08
N GLU A 37 3.61 -9.58 7.09
CA GLU A 37 4.97 -9.53 6.56
C GLU A 37 4.94 -9.31 5.04
N ARG A 38 4.07 -10.02 4.32
CA ARG A 38 3.89 -9.78 2.87
C ARG A 38 3.39 -8.40 2.57
N TRP A 39 2.48 -7.86 3.38
CA TRP A 39 2.06 -6.48 3.22
C TRP A 39 3.21 -5.50 3.46
N ASN A 40 4.13 -5.78 4.40
CA ASN A 40 5.33 -4.97 4.59
C ASN A 40 6.31 -5.08 3.41
N SER A 41 6.49 -6.28 2.84
CA SER A 41 7.27 -6.46 1.62
C SER A 41 6.67 -5.69 0.44
N LEU A 42 5.37 -5.82 0.20
CA LEU A 42 4.64 -5.08 -0.82
C LEU A 42 4.80 -3.56 -0.63
N ALA A 43 4.67 -3.08 0.61
CA ALA A 43 4.85 -1.67 0.92
C ALA A 43 6.27 -1.19 0.61
N THR A 44 7.28 -2.01 0.93
CA THR A 44 8.68 -1.73 0.63
C THR A 44 8.90 -1.65 -0.88
N THR A 45 8.43 -2.64 -1.64
CA THR A 45 8.52 -2.67 -3.11
C THR A 45 7.82 -1.46 -3.73
N SER A 46 6.63 -1.11 -3.23
CA SER A 46 5.87 0.06 -3.72
C SER A 46 6.68 1.34 -3.51
N VAL A 47 7.23 1.56 -2.32
CA VAL A 47 8.04 2.75 -1.99
C VAL A 47 9.35 2.83 -2.78
N SER A 48 9.92 1.69 -3.16
CA SER A 48 11.11 1.60 -4.02
C SER A 48 10.84 2.01 -5.47
N SER A 49 9.58 2.01 -5.92
CA SER A 49 9.23 2.49 -7.25
C SER A 49 9.43 4.01 -7.36
N PRO A 50 10.09 4.52 -8.42
CA PRO A 50 10.24 5.96 -8.65
C PRO A 50 8.89 6.65 -8.87
N ASP A 51 7.91 5.91 -9.38
CA ASP A 51 6.55 6.41 -9.66
C ASP A 51 5.68 6.48 -8.40
N PHE A 52 6.16 5.94 -7.27
CA PHE A 52 5.46 5.99 -5.99
C PHE A 52 6.00 7.14 -5.15
N THR A 53 5.20 8.21 -5.03
CA THR A 53 5.63 9.46 -4.41
C THR A 53 5.72 9.35 -2.88
N ARG A 54 4.93 8.46 -2.29
CA ARG A 54 4.90 8.21 -0.85
C ARG A 54 6.15 7.44 -0.41
N LYS A 55 6.91 8.02 0.53
CA LYS A 55 8.14 7.41 1.07
C LYS A 55 7.96 6.63 2.38
N ASN A 56 6.82 6.82 3.04
CA ASN A 56 6.47 6.12 4.28
C ASN A 56 5.16 5.37 4.07
N LEU A 57 5.26 4.07 3.78
CA LEU A 57 4.12 3.16 3.64
C LEU A 57 4.37 1.95 4.54
N SER A 58 3.46 1.67 5.46
CA SER A 58 3.48 0.42 6.24
C SER A 58 2.59 -0.62 5.59
N GLY A 59 2.86 -1.90 5.83
CA GLY A 59 2.01 -2.99 5.34
C GLY A 59 0.55 -2.84 5.77
N LYS A 60 0.30 -2.42 7.02
CA LYS A 60 -1.07 -2.15 7.50
C LYS A 60 -1.77 -1.03 6.70
N THR A 61 -1.04 0.01 6.32
CA THR A 61 -1.60 1.10 5.51
C THR A 61 -1.88 0.64 4.08
N ALA A 62 -0.96 -0.13 3.50
CA ALA A 62 -1.13 -0.73 2.18
C ALA A 62 -2.34 -1.66 2.14
N GLN A 63 -2.45 -2.57 3.12
CA GLN A 63 -3.58 -3.49 3.28
C GLN A 63 -4.91 -2.74 3.37
N ASN A 64 -5.00 -1.74 4.27
CA ASN A 64 -6.21 -0.96 4.43
C ASN A 64 -6.60 -0.22 3.14
N ARG A 65 -5.62 0.34 2.41
CA ARG A 65 -5.90 1.05 1.16
C ARG A 65 -6.40 0.10 0.08
N VAL A 66 -5.76 -1.06 -0.10
CA VAL A 66 -6.21 -2.08 -1.05
C VAL A 66 -7.62 -2.56 -0.71
N ASN A 67 -7.92 -2.83 0.56
CA ASN A 67 -9.27 -3.24 0.98
C ASN A 67 -10.32 -2.18 0.64
N VAL A 68 -10.02 -0.88 0.85
CA VAL A 68 -10.92 0.21 0.46
C VAL A 68 -11.13 0.24 -1.06
N LEU A 69 -10.08 0.05 -1.85
CA LEU A 69 -10.16 0.03 -3.31
C LEU A 69 -10.97 -1.15 -3.85
N LEU A 70 -10.86 -2.32 -3.22
CA LEU A 70 -11.61 -3.51 -3.61
C LEU A 70 -13.10 -3.45 -3.25
N VAL A 71 -13.46 -2.71 -2.19
CA VAL A 71 -14.87 -2.50 -1.79
C VAL A 71 -15.53 -1.39 -2.62
N ALA A 72 -14.74 -0.44 -3.15
CA ALA A 72 -15.24 0.66 -3.96
C ALA A 72 -15.37 0.32 -5.47
N ALA A 73 -14.87 -0.83 -5.91
CA ALA A 73 -14.93 -1.34 -7.28
C ALA A 73 -16.20 -2.16 -7.53
#